data_AF-D5GL75-F1
#
_entry.id   AF-D5GL75-F1
#
_cell.length_a   1.000
_cell.length_b   1.000
_cell.length_c   1.000
_cell.angle_alpha   90.00
_cell.angle_beta   90.00
_cell.angle_gamma   90.00
#
_symmetry.space_group_name_H-M   'P 1'
#
loop_
_entity.id
_entity.type
_entity.pdbx_description
1 polymer ?
#
loop_
_entity_poly.entity_id
_entity_poly.type
_entity_poly.pdbx_seq_one_letter_code
_entity_poly.pdbx_strand_id
1 'polypeptide(L)'
;MSGASNREAVFATRQSLGLMKSKLKGAETGHSLLKRKSEALTKRFREITQRIDEAKRKMGRVMSIAAFSLAEVTYATGGGSNLNYQVQESVKTAGFRVRTNQEKGVTSRKGTRILVSQGWAGGGQQVQQCREVYGKAVETLVELASLQTAFVILDDVIKVVNRRVNAIEHVIIPRTENTIRYINSELDELDREEFYRLKKVQGKKRRDAEEADKELRAKMAEAGTTAIDRADDGGEGVPDILEEKEDEDLIF
;
A
#
# COMPACT_ATOMS: atom_id res chain seq x y z
N MET A 1 8.37 -19.93 25.59
CA MET A 1 8.07 -18.48 25.63
C MET A 1 8.21 -17.84 24.24
N SER A 2 7.46 -18.30 23.22
CA SER A 2 7.60 -17.84 21.82
C SER A 2 6.36 -17.16 21.22
N GLY A 3 5.26 -17.04 21.98
CA GLY A 3 4.00 -16.46 21.48
C GLY A 3 3.95 -14.93 21.44
N ALA A 4 4.89 -14.23 22.07
CA ALA A 4 4.83 -12.77 22.20
C ALA A 4 5.24 -12.00 20.93
N SER A 5 5.93 -12.64 19.98
CA SER A 5 6.48 -11.94 18.80
C SER A 5 5.48 -11.71 17.65
N ASN A 6 4.32 -12.37 17.67
CA ASN A 6 3.32 -12.33 16.60
C ASN A 6 2.13 -11.40 16.88
N ARG A 7 2.22 -10.56 17.93
CA ARG A 7 1.19 -9.58 18.27
C ARG A 7 1.81 -8.20 18.53
N GLU A 8 1.00 -7.17 18.48
CA GLU A 8 1.40 -5.82 18.88
C GLU A 8 1.27 -5.66 20.40
N ALA A 9 2.18 -4.91 21.01
CA ALA A 9 2.18 -4.66 22.45
C ALA A 9 1.17 -3.54 22.76
N VAL A 10 -0.10 -3.91 22.91
CA VAL A 10 -1.20 -2.97 23.21
C VAL A 10 -2.04 -3.51 24.34
N PHE A 11 -2.45 -2.61 25.24
CA PHE A 11 -3.33 -2.94 26.36
C PHE A 11 -4.76 -3.18 25.86
N ALA A 12 -5.43 -4.20 26.38
CA ALA A 12 -6.77 -4.59 25.93
C ALA A 12 -7.83 -3.60 26.45
N THR A 13 -8.24 -2.66 25.59
CA THR A 13 -9.39 -1.77 25.81
C THR A 13 -10.32 -1.76 24.61
N ARG A 14 -11.60 -1.41 24.80
CA ARG A 14 -12.55 -1.20 23.70
C ARG A 14 -12.05 -0.16 22.67
N GLN A 15 -11.34 0.87 23.11
CA GLN A 15 -10.73 1.86 22.23
C GLN A 15 -9.61 1.24 21.37
N SER A 16 -8.72 0.45 21.98
CA SER A 16 -7.64 -0.24 21.25
C SER A 16 -8.17 -1.22 20.21
N LEU A 17 -9.28 -1.91 20.50
CA LEU A 17 -9.97 -2.79 19.58
C LEU A 17 -10.49 -2.04 18.35
N GLY A 18 -11.07 -0.85 18.55
CA GLY A 18 -11.49 0.02 17.44
C GLY A 18 -10.34 0.45 16.55
N LEU A 19 -9.19 0.81 17.16
CA LEU A 19 -7.97 1.17 16.43
C LEU A 19 -7.39 -0.02 15.64
N MET A 20 -7.39 -1.23 16.21
CA MET A 20 -6.88 -2.41 15.52
C MET A 20 -7.80 -2.86 14.38
N LYS A 21 -9.12 -2.77 14.54
CA LYS A 21 -10.08 -3.05 13.47
C LYS A 21 -9.96 -2.04 12.31
N SER A 22 -9.80 -0.76 12.61
CA SER A 22 -9.59 0.26 11.56
C SER A 22 -8.26 0.06 10.83
N LYS A 23 -7.20 -0.32 11.56
CA LYS A 23 -5.90 -0.68 11.00
C LYS A 23 -5.96 -1.92 10.11
N LEU A 24 -6.69 -2.97 10.51
CA LEU A 24 -6.88 -4.18 9.70
C LEU A 24 -7.56 -3.84 8.36
N LYS A 25 -8.66 -3.09 8.41
CA LYS A 25 -9.37 -2.63 7.21
C LYS A 25 -8.48 -1.73 6.33
N GLY A 26 -7.66 -0.88 6.94
CA GLY A 26 -6.65 -0.08 6.26
C GLY A 26 -5.57 -0.92 5.56
N ALA A 27 -5.12 -1.99 6.21
CA ALA A 27 -4.14 -2.93 5.66
C ALA A 27 -4.72 -3.74 4.48
N GLU A 28 -5.96 -4.23 4.59
CA GLU A 28 -6.66 -4.95 3.51
C GLU A 28 -6.88 -4.08 2.27
N THR A 29 -7.39 -2.86 2.48
CA THR A 29 -7.58 -1.88 1.39
C THR A 29 -6.23 -1.50 0.76
N GLY A 30 -5.22 -1.21 1.58
CA GLY A 30 -3.86 -0.94 1.13
C GLY A 30 -3.24 -2.08 0.33
N HIS A 31 -3.43 -3.33 0.77
CA HIS A 31 -3.01 -4.53 0.05
C HIS A 31 -3.64 -4.61 -1.34
N SER A 32 -4.97 -4.45 -1.43
CA SER A 32 -5.69 -4.52 -2.71
C SER A 32 -5.24 -3.42 -3.69
N LEU A 33 -5.00 -2.20 -3.20
CA LEU A 33 -4.53 -1.07 -3.99
C LEU A 33 -3.11 -1.31 -4.51
N LEU A 34 -2.20 -1.78 -3.65
CA LEU A 34 -0.82 -2.06 -4.03
C LEU A 34 -0.73 -3.23 -5.01
N LYS A 35 -1.57 -4.26 -4.85
CA LYS A 35 -1.67 -5.38 -5.79
C LYS A 35 -2.16 -4.95 -7.18
N ARG A 36 -3.22 -4.13 -7.25
CA ARG A 36 -3.67 -3.55 -8.53
C ARG A 36 -2.58 -2.68 -9.17
N LYS A 37 -1.84 -1.91 -8.36
CA LYS A 37 -0.71 -1.11 -8.83
C LYS A 37 0.41 -2.00 -9.39
N SER A 38 0.79 -3.08 -8.71
CA SER A 38 1.85 -3.97 -9.18
C SER A 38 1.47 -4.68 -10.47
N GLU A 39 0.21 -5.11 -10.62
CA GLU A 39 -0.31 -5.70 -11.86
C GLU A 39 -0.24 -4.71 -13.03
N ALA A 40 -0.68 -3.46 -12.82
CA ALA A 40 -0.61 -2.41 -13.83
C ALA A 40 0.85 -2.08 -14.22
N LEU A 41 1.76 -2.00 -13.25
CA LEU A 41 3.19 -1.78 -13.50
C LEU A 41 3.81 -2.96 -14.26
N THR A 42 3.44 -4.19 -13.94
CA THR A 42 3.91 -5.40 -14.64
C THR A 42 3.44 -5.42 -16.10
N LYS A 43 2.22 -4.96 -16.38
CA LYS A 43 1.74 -4.78 -17.76
C LYS A 43 2.59 -3.77 -18.52
N ARG A 44 2.80 -2.58 -17.94
CA ARG A 44 3.68 -1.54 -18.54
C ARG A 44 5.12 -2.02 -18.72
N PHE A 45 5.62 -2.80 -17.79
CA PHE A 45 6.95 -3.41 -17.87
C PHE A 45 7.08 -4.29 -19.11
N ARG A 46 6.11 -5.17 -19.37
CA ARG A 46 6.08 -5.99 -20.59
C ARG A 46 6.01 -5.17 -21.88
N GLU A 47 5.18 -4.11 -21.90
CA GLU A 47 5.10 -3.19 -23.03
C GLU A 47 6.44 -2.49 -23.31
N ILE A 48 7.16 -2.07 -22.27
CA ILE A 48 8.48 -1.45 -22.39
C ILE A 48 9.52 -2.46 -22.86
N THR A 49 9.49 -3.70 -22.37
CA THR A 49 10.38 -4.77 -22.84
C THR A 49 10.27 -5.00 -24.34
N GLN A 50 9.04 -5.03 -24.88
CA GLN A 50 8.81 -5.16 -26.33
C GLN A 50 9.39 -3.97 -27.10
N ARG A 51 9.14 -2.74 -26.63
CA ARG A 51 9.73 -1.53 -27.24
C ARG A 51 11.25 -1.52 -27.20
N ILE A 52 11.85 -2.03 -26.13
CA ILE A 52 13.30 -2.16 -26.01
C ILE A 52 13.84 -3.15 -27.04
N ASP A 53 13.20 -4.32 -27.24
CA ASP A 53 13.64 -5.28 -28.26
C ASP A 53 13.56 -4.69 -29.67
N GLU A 54 12.45 -4.03 -30.00
CA GLU A 54 12.28 -3.33 -31.27
C GLU A 54 13.34 -2.24 -31.49
N ALA A 55 13.59 -1.41 -30.47
CA ALA A 55 14.61 -0.37 -30.50
C ALA A 55 16.02 -0.95 -30.62
N LYS A 56 16.33 -2.08 -29.96
CA LYS A 56 17.62 -2.78 -30.07
C LYS A 56 17.85 -3.31 -31.48
N ARG A 57 16.83 -3.91 -32.10
CA ARG A 57 16.88 -4.39 -33.49
C ARG A 57 17.08 -3.23 -34.46
N LYS A 58 16.39 -2.11 -34.26
CA LYS A 58 16.56 -0.88 -35.06
C LYS A 58 17.97 -0.32 -34.91
N MET A 59 18.48 -0.22 -33.68
CA MET A 59 19.84 0.22 -33.38
C MET A 59 20.87 -0.67 -34.07
N GLY A 60 20.71 -2.01 -34.03
CA GLY A 60 21.61 -2.94 -34.70
C GLY A 60 21.73 -2.67 -36.21
N ARG A 61 20.61 -2.39 -36.88
CA ARG A 61 20.60 -2.02 -38.31
C ARG A 61 21.23 -0.66 -38.58
N VAL A 62 20.93 0.35 -37.77
CA VAL A 62 21.50 1.70 -37.96
C VAL A 62 23.01 1.69 -37.69
N MET A 63 23.45 0.93 -36.70
CA MET A 63 24.87 0.77 -36.36
C MET A 63 25.62 -0.02 -37.44
N SER A 64 25.02 -1.06 -38.03
CA SER A 64 25.66 -1.79 -39.13
C SER A 64 25.85 -0.90 -40.36
N ILE A 65 24.86 -0.05 -40.69
CA ILE A 65 24.97 0.94 -41.78
C ILE A 65 26.06 1.97 -41.44
N ALA A 66 26.10 2.47 -40.20
CA ALA A 66 27.12 3.41 -39.75
C ALA A 66 28.54 2.83 -39.85
N ALA A 67 28.73 1.58 -39.42
CA ALA A 67 30.01 0.88 -39.53
C ALA A 67 30.45 0.70 -41.00
N PHE A 68 29.50 0.44 -41.90
CA PHE A 68 29.78 0.36 -43.33
C PHE A 68 30.20 1.72 -43.91
N SER A 69 29.50 2.81 -43.56
CA SER A 69 29.89 4.17 -43.96
C SER A 69 31.27 4.56 -43.44
N LEU A 70 31.68 4.08 -42.26
CA LEU A 70 33.04 4.28 -41.76
C LEU A 70 34.08 3.53 -42.62
N ALA A 71 33.76 2.33 -43.08
CA ALA A 71 34.63 1.56 -43.97
C ALA A 71 34.80 2.27 -45.33
N GLU A 72 33.72 2.81 -45.90
CA GLU A 72 33.76 3.62 -47.13
C GLU A 72 34.66 4.85 -46.97
N VAL A 73 34.55 5.57 -45.84
CA VAL A 73 35.42 6.71 -45.54
C VAL A 73 36.88 6.27 -45.39
N THR A 74 37.14 5.15 -44.71
CA THR A 74 38.50 4.63 -44.50
C THR A 74 39.17 4.25 -45.82
N TYR A 75 38.40 3.70 -46.75
CA TYR A 75 38.85 3.40 -48.11
C TYR A 75 39.11 4.68 -48.93
N ALA A 76 38.14 5.61 -48.93
CA ALA A 76 38.25 6.87 -49.68
C ALA A 76 39.39 7.78 -49.19
N THR A 77 39.80 7.65 -47.93
CA THR A 77 40.88 8.43 -47.30
C THR A 77 42.25 7.76 -47.38
N GLY A 78 42.37 6.60 -48.02
CA GLY A 78 43.65 5.95 -48.26
C GLY A 78 44.29 5.30 -47.03
N GLY A 79 43.48 4.79 -46.10
CA GLY A 79 43.97 4.02 -44.95
C GLY A 79 44.11 4.84 -43.65
N GLY A 80 42.98 5.36 -43.14
CA GLY A 80 42.57 5.51 -41.73
C GLY A 80 43.45 6.26 -40.70
N SER A 81 44.75 6.39 -40.89
CA SER A 81 45.72 6.89 -39.90
C SER A 81 45.58 8.39 -39.65
N ASN A 82 45.38 9.17 -40.72
CA ASN A 82 45.23 10.63 -40.61
C ASN A 82 43.83 11.07 -40.14
N LEU A 83 42.82 10.22 -40.36
CA LEU A 83 41.42 10.51 -40.02
C LEU A 83 41.21 10.65 -38.51
N ASN A 84 41.69 9.67 -37.74
CA ASN A 84 41.45 9.61 -36.30
C ASN A 84 42.05 10.81 -35.56
N TYR A 85 43.28 11.19 -35.92
CA TYR A 85 43.97 12.34 -35.33
C TYR A 85 43.23 13.66 -35.60
N GLN A 86 42.81 13.89 -36.86
CA GLN A 86 42.09 15.11 -37.24
C GLN A 86 40.68 15.19 -36.63
N VAL A 87 39.97 14.07 -36.50
CA VAL A 87 38.67 14.03 -35.82
C VAL A 87 38.84 14.35 -34.33
N GLN A 88 39.87 13.79 -33.67
CA GLN A 88 40.15 14.08 -32.26
C GLN A 88 40.50 15.55 -32.02
N GLU A 89 41.27 16.17 -32.91
CA GLU A 89 41.64 17.59 -32.80
C GLU A 89 40.46 18.54 -33.05
N SER A 90 39.55 18.16 -33.94
CA SER A 90 38.39 18.99 -34.33
C SER A 90 37.22 18.91 -33.32
N VAL A 91 37.09 17.82 -32.57
CA VAL A 91 35.99 17.64 -31.61
C VAL A 91 36.36 18.25 -30.24
N LYS A 92 36.21 19.58 -30.12
CA LYS A 92 36.42 20.31 -28.85
C LYS A 92 35.18 20.35 -27.94
N THR A 93 33.99 20.15 -28.50
CA THR A 93 32.71 20.21 -27.77
C THR A 93 31.79 19.08 -28.20
N ALA A 94 31.13 18.43 -27.23
CA ALA A 94 30.14 17.40 -27.52
C ALA A 94 28.94 17.98 -28.30
N GLY A 95 28.62 17.38 -29.45
CA GLY A 95 27.50 17.80 -30.29
C GLY A 95 26.12 17.37 -29.78
N PHE A 96 26.05 16.46 -28.80
CA PHE A 96 24.79 15.99 -28.24
C PHE A 96 24.84 16.13 -26.71
N ARG A 97 24.02 17.03 -26.16
CA ARG A 97 23.94 17.28 -24.72
C ARG A 97 22.55 16.88 -24.22
N VAL A 98 22.50 15.79 -23.46
CA VAL A 98 21.31 15.36 -22.72
C VAL A 98 21.15 16.29 -21.54
N ARG A 99 20.07 17.07 -21.50
CA ARG A 99 19.65 17.82 -20.31
C ARG A 99 18.43 17.16 -19.70
N THR A 100 18.57 16.77 -18.44
CA THR A 100 17.47 16.28 -17.62
C THR A 100 16.76 17.49 -17.02
N ASN A 101 15.61 17.89 -17.57
CA ASN A 101 14.77 18.89 -16.93
C ASN A 101 13.68 18.16 -16.13
N GLN A 102 13.51 18.51 -14.85
CA GLN A 102 12.75 17.71 -13.89
C GLN A 102 11.25 17.59 -14.18
N GLU A 103 10.69 18.40 -15.08
CA GLU A 103 9.24 18.43 -15.30
C GLU A 103 8.75 17.82 -16.63
N LYS A 104 9.57 17.79 -17.69
CA LYS A 104 9.19 17.20 -18.99
C LYS A 104 10.41 16.78 -19.79
N GLY A 105 10.72 15.48 -19.78
CA GLY A 105 11.48 14.80 -20.84
C GLY A 105 12.94 15.22 -21.04
N VAL A 106 13.76 14.25 -21.46
CA VAL A 106 15.10 14.53 -21.98
C VAL A 106 14.95 15.41 -23.23
N THR A 107 15.28 16.69 -23.12
CA THR A 107 15.34 17.58 -24.28
C THR A 107 16.75 17.53 -24.83
N SER A 108 16.93 16.87 -25.98
CA SER A 108 18.18 16.93 -26.72
C SER A 108 18.26 18.23 -27.49
N ARG A 109 19.27 19.06 -27.21
CA ARG A 109 19.67 20.12 -28.13
C ARG A 109 20.60 19.48 -29.16
N LYS A 110 20.22 19.54 -30.44
CA LYS A 110 21.15 19.34 -31.56
C LYS A 110 22.24 20.40 -31.43
N GLY A 111 23.45 19.97 -31.09
CA GLY A 111 24.61 20.85 -31.04
C GLY A 111 24.85 21.46 -32.41
N THR A 112 25.28 22.72 -32.39
CA THR A 112 25.60 23.52 -33.57
C THR A 112 26.44 22.71 -34.55
N ARG A 113 26.03 22.65 -35.82
CA ARG A 113 26.83 22.06 -36.91
C ARG A 113 28.17 22.80 -36.95
N ILE A 114 29.20 22.25 -36.34
CA ILE A 114 30.58 22.65 -36.63
C ILE A 114 30.80 22.24 -38.09
N LEU A 115 30.76 23.21 -39.00
CA LEU A 115 31.11 23.03 -40.41
C LEU A 115 32.62 22.84 -40.49
N VAL A 116 33.11 21.64 -40.20
CA VAL A 116 34.48 21.26 -40.59
C VAL A 116 34.41 20.89 -42.07
N SER A 117 34.41 21.93 -42.91
CA SER A 117 34.41 21.81 -44.36
C SER A 117 35.60 22.58 -44.91
N GLN A 118 36.83 22.25 -44.52
CA GLN A 118 38.02 22.67 -45.28
C GLN A 118 39.16 21.67 -45.06
N GLY A 119 39.63 21.02 -46.14
CA GLY A 119 40.96 20.41 -46.18
C GLY A 119 41.10 18.95 -46.62
N TRP A 120 40.03 18.24 -46.98
CA TRP A 120 40.16 16.82 -47.36
C TRP A 120 40.34 16.70 -48.87
N ALA A 121 41.59 16.47 -49.31
CA ALA A 121 41.99 16.37 -50.71
C ALA A 121 41.33 15.19 -51.47
N GLY A 122 40.71 14.25 -50.75
CA GLY A 122 39.84 13.22 -51.30
C GLY A 122 38.93 12.67 -50.19
N GLY A 123 37.62 12.59 -50.43
CA GLY A 123 36.67 11.92 -49.53
C GLY A 123 35.85 12.81 -48.57
N GLY A 124 35.93 14.15 -48.65
CA GLY A 124 35.16 15.04 -47.77
C GLY A 124 33.63 14.85 -47.82
N GLN A 125 33.07 14.49 -48.98
CA GLN A 125 31.66 14.16 -49.13
C GLN A 125 31.26 12.90 -48.35
N GLN A 126 32.14 11.88 -48.35
CA GLN A 126 31.86 10.57 -47.76
C GLN A 126 31.94 10.67 -46.23
N VAL A 127 32.79 11.58 -45.75
CA VAL A 127 32.95 11.93 -44.34
C VAL A 127 31.73 12.67 -43.83
N GLN A 128 31.20 13.61 -44.62
CA GLN A 128 29.98 14.31 -44.27
C GLN A 128 28.78 13.35 -44.22
N GLN A 129 28.68 12.41 -45.16
CA GLN A 129 27.67 11.35 -45.14
C GLN A 129 27.83 10.44 -43.91
N CYS A 130 29.05 9.96 -43.63
CA CYS A 130 29.36 9.17 -42.45
C CYS A 130 28.97 9.90 -41.15
N ARG A 131 29.29 11.19 -41.04
CA ARG A 131 28.89 12.02 -39.89
C ARG A 131 27.38 12.11 -39.72
N GLU A 132 26.62 12.23 -40.81
CA GLU A 132 25.16 12.26 -40.75
C GLU A 132 24.56 10.91 -40.33
N VAL A 133 25.11 9.80 -40.82
CA VAL A 133 24.71 8.43 -40.44
C VAL A 133 25.03 8.17 -38.96
N TYR A 134 26.23 8.51 -38.50
CA TYR A 134 26.60 8.40 -37.08
C TYR A 134 25.80 9.34 -36.18
N GLY A 135 25.44 10.54 -36.66
CA GLY A 135 24.55 11.44 -35.95
C GLY A 135 23.19 10.81 -35.67
N LYS A 136 22.60 10.16 -36.68
CA LYS A 136 21.35 9.39 -36.53
C LYS A 136 21.52 8.16 -35.63
N ALA A 137 22.67 7.48 -35.70
CA ALA A 137 22.97 6.34 -34.83
C ALA A 137 23.01 6.76 -33.34
N VAL A 138 23.68 7.86 -33.01
CA VAL A 138 23.73 8.41 -31.65
C VAL A 138 22.34 8.82 -31.15
N GLU A 139 21.50 9.41 -32.01
CA GLU A 139 20.11 9.73 -31.66
C GLU A 139 19.32 8.46 -31.27
N THR A 140 19.42 7.39 -32.06
CA THR A 140 18.77 6.10 -31.73
C THR A 140 19.34 5.43 -30.48
N LEU A 141 20.64 5.59 -30.21
CA LEU A 141 21.29 5.09 -29.00
C LEU A 141 20.78 5.80 -27.74
N VAL A 142 20.56 7.11 -27.83
CA VAL A 142 20.03 7.90 -26.71
C VAL A 142 18.58 7.52 -26.43
N GLU A 143 17.76 7.32 -27.47
CA GLU A 143 16.40 6.81 -27.32
C GLU A 143 16.38 5.46 -26.60
N LEU A 144 17.25 4.53 -27.02
CA LEU A 144 17.37 3.21 -26.39
C LEU A 144 17.85 3.32 -24.94
N ALA A 145 18.87 4.14 -24.66
CA ALA A 145 19.41 4.33 -23.32
C ALA A 145 18.37 4.94 -22.36
N SER A 146 17.52 5.86 -22.86
CA SER A 146 16.40 6.42 -22.11
C SER A 146 15.39 5.33 -21.72
N LEU A 147 15.00 4.47 -22.67
CA LEU A 147 14.10 3.34 -22.41
C LEU A 147 14.70 2.33 -21.42
N GLN A 148 15.99 2.01 -21.56
CA GLN A 148 16.70 1.11 -20.65
C GLN A 148 16.79 1.67 -19.22
N THR A 149 17.05 2.97 -19.08
CA THR A 149 17.10 3.62 -17.77
C THR A 149 15.72 3.59 -17.11
N ALA A 150 14.66 3.91 -17.86
CA ALA A 150 13.28 3.81 -17.37
C ALA A 150 12.89 2.38 -16.98
N PHE A 151 13.38 1.37 -17.70
CA PHE A 151 13.17 -0.04 -17.40
C PHE A 151 13.80 -0.47 -16.07
N VAL A 152 15.05 -0.07 -15.80
CA VAL A 152 15.73 -0.37 -14.53
C VAL A 152 14.98 0.27 -13.35
N ILE A 153 14.59 1.54 -13.48
CA ILE A 153 13.82 2.24 -12.43
C ILE A 153 12.47 1.55 -12.19
N LEU A 154 11.78 1.15 -13.27
CA LEU A 154 10.48 0.48 -13.16
C LEU A 154 10.59 -0.89 -12.48
N ASP A 155 11.63 -1.68 -12.79
CA ASP A 155 11.90 -2.96 -12.14
C ASP A 155 12.09 -2.82 -10.62
N ASP A 156 12.88 -1.84 -10.20
CA ASP A 156 13.11 -1.56 -8.79
C ASP A 156 11.82 -1.16 -8.07
N VAL A 157 10.99 -0.33 -8.71
CA VAL A 157 9.67 0.05 -8.17
C VAL A 157 8.77 -1.18 -8.02
N ILE A 158 8.72 -2.08 -9.01
CA ILE A 158 7.93 -3.32 -8.94
C ILE A 158 8.41 -4.19 -7.79
N LYS A 159 9.73 -4.38 -7.62
CA LYS A 159 10.30 -5.15 -6.51
C LYS A 159 9.96 -4.55 -5.15
N VAL A 160 9.98 -3.22 -5.02
CA VAL A 160 9.58 -2.54 -3.78
C VAL A 160 8.09 -2.72 -3.49
N VAL A 161 7.23 -2.58 -4.51
CA VAL A 161 5.78 -2.77 -4.34
C VAL A 161 5.47 -4.22 -3.96
N ASN A 162 6.04 -5.21 -4.64
CA ASN A 162 5.82 -6.63 -4.33
C ASN A 162 6.31 -7.00 -2.92
N ARG A 163 7.46 -6.49 -2.49
CA ARG A 163 7.92 -6.67 -1.10
C ARG A 163 6.95 -6.07 -0.09
N ARG A 164 6.36 -4.91 -0.38
CA ARG A 164 5.35 -4.29 0.49
C ARG A 164 4.05 -5.10 0.52
N VAL A 165 3.59 -5.60 -0.63
CA VAL A 165 2.41 -6.48 -0.72
C VAL A 165 2.62 -7.72 0.16
N ASN A 166 3.75 -8.41 -0.01
CA ASN A 166 4.07 -9.61 0.78
C ASN A 166 4.21 -9.32 2.28
N ALA A 167 4.79 -8.17 2.65
CA ALA A 167 4.88 -7.76 4.05
C ALA A 167 3.49 -7.50 4.67
N ILE A 168 2.57 -6.92 3.90
CA ILE A 168 1.20 -6.70 4.37
C ILE A 168 0.48 -8.04 4.54
N GLU A 169 0.55 -8.91 3.53
CA GLU A 169 -0.16 -10.19 3.47
C GLU A 169 0.32 -11.18 4.54
N HIS A 170 1.63 -11.33 4.71
CA HIS A 170 2.19 -12.38 5.58
C HIS A 170 2.66 -11.90 6.96
N VAL A 171 2.83 -10.59 7.17
CA VAL A 171 3.31 -10.05 8.44
C VAL A 171 2.27 -9.16 9.11
N ILE A 172 1.78 -8.12 8.43
CA ILE A 172 0.95 -7.10 9.07
C ILE A 172 -0.47 -7.61 9.34
N ILE A 173 -1.13 -8.21 8.35
CA ILE A 173 -2.49 -8.73 8.49
C ILE A 173 -2.55 -9.80 9.59
N PRO A 174 -1.74 -10.87 9.57
CA PRO A 174 -1.81 -11.90 10.61
C PRO A 174 -1.47 -11.37 12.01
N ARG A 175 -0.51 -10.45 12.13
CA ARG A 175 -0.18 -9.83 13.43
C ARG A 175 -1.32 -8.99 13.97
N THR A 176 -2.02 -8.25 13.11
CA THR A 176 -3.15 -7.41 13.50
C THR A 176 -4.34 -8.29 13.90
N GLU A 177 -4.64 -9.36 13.15
CA GLU A 177 -5.68 -10.33 13.48
C GLU A 177 -5.43 -11.03 14.83
N ASN A 178 -4.20 -11.49 15.08
CA ASN A 178 -3.83 -12.10 16.35
C ASN A 178 -3.99 -11.11 17.52
N THR A 179 -3.67 -9.84 17.30
CA THR A 179 -3.85 -8.78 18.30
C THR A 179 -5.34 -8.53 18.58
N ILE A 180 -6.19 -8.52 17.54
CA ILE A 180 -7.65 -8.40 17.70
C ILE A 180 -8.21 -9.59 18.48
N ARG A 181 -7.78 -10.82 18.17
CA ARG A 181 -8.21 -12.02 18.91
C ARG A 181 -7.86 -11.93 20.40
N TYR A 182 -6.64 -11.48 20.70
CA TYR A 182 -6.20 -11.27 22.08
C TYR A 182 -7.04 -10.20 22.80
N ILE A 183 -7.28 -9.04 22.17
CA ILE A 183 -8.09 -7.99 22.79
C ILE A 183 -9.53 -8.46 23.04
N ASN A 184 -10.13 -9.21 22.08
CA ASN A 184 -11.46 -9.79 22.28
C ASN A 184 -11.48 -10.75 23.48
N SER A 185 -10.52 -11.69 23.57
CA SER A 185 -10.50 -12.66 24.67
C SER A 185 -10.32 -11.99 26.04
N GLU A 186 -9.52 -10.93 26.12
CA GLU A 186 -9.33 -10.18 27.37
C GLU A 186 -10.57 -9.35 27.74
N LEU A 187 -11.24 -8.72 26.77
CA LEU A 187 -12.48 -7.99 27.02
C LEU A 187 -13.62 -8.92 27.43
N ASP A 188 -13.73 -10.09 26.80
CA ASP A 188 -14.75 -11.09 27.15
C ASP A 188 -14.54 -11.64 28.58
N GLU A 189 -13.28 -11.82 29.01
CA GLU A 189 -12.97 -12.25 30.38
C GLU A 189 -13.27 -11.14 31.40
N LEU A 190 -12.94 -9.88 31.10
CA LEU A 190 -13.29 -8.73 31.94
C LEU A 190 -14.81 -8.57 32.09
N ASP A 191 -15.55 -8.66 30.98
CA ASP A 191 -17.01 -8.57 30.96
C ASP A 191 -17.63 -9.76 31.73
N ARG A 192 -17.03 -10.96 31.62
CA ARG A 192 -17.42 -12.14 32.41
C ARG A 192 -17.21 -11.91 33.91
N GLU A 193 -16.03 -11.44 34.33
CA GLU A 193 -15.73 -11.15 35.73
C GLU A 193 -16.67 -10.09 36.33
N GLU A 194 -16.99 -9.04 35.56
CA GLU A 194 -17.94 -8.01 35.97
C GLU A 194 -19.35 -8.57 36.10
N PHE A 195 -19.79 -9.42 35.16
CA PHE A 195 -21.07 -10.11 35.25
C PHE A 195 -21.18 -10.98 36.51
N TYR A 196 -20.14 -11.76 36.84
CA TYR A 196 -20.11 -12.55 38.08
C TYR A 196 -20.17 -11.68 39.34
N ARG A 197 -19.49 -10.53 39.36
CA ARG A 197 -19.56 -9.57 40.47
C ARG A 197 -20.97 -9.01 40.65
N LEU A 198 -21.60 -8.56 39.57
CA LEU A 198 -22.98 -8.06 39.59
C LEU A 198 -23.97 -9.13 40.06
N LYS A 199 -23.84 -10.38 39.57
CA LYS A 199 -24.68 -11.51 39.99
C LYS A 199 -24.56 -11.80 41.48
N LYS A 200 -23.36 -11.74 42.06
CA LYS A 200 -23.17 -11.90 43.51
C LYS A 200 -23.81 -10.77 44.32
N VAL A 201 -23.68 -9.52 43.86
CA VAL A 201 -24.28 -8.36 44.54
C VAL A 201 -25.81 -8.42 44.49
N GLN A 202 -26.39 -8.74 43.33
CA GLN A 202 -27.84 -8.94 43.21
C GLN A 202 -28.31 -10.12 44.05
N GLY A 203 -27.58 -11.23 44.05
CA GLY A 203 -27.88 -12.38 44.89
C GLY A 203 -27.85 -12.05 46.38
N LYS A 204 -26.90 -11.22 46.83
CA LYS A 204 -26.85 -10.73 48.21
C LYS A 204 -28.05 -9.81 48.52
N LYS A 205 -28.31 -8.80 47.67
CA LYS A 205 -29.47 -7.91 47.82
C LYS A 205 -30.80 -8.66 47.89
N ARG A 206 -30.96 -9.73 47.09
CA ARG A 206 -32.17 -10.55 47.09
C ARG A 206 -32.31 -11.35 48.40
N ARG A 207 -31.22 -11.92 48.91
CA ARG A 207 -31.20 -12.58 50.23
C ARG A 207 -31.52 -11.60 51.36
N ASP A 208 -30.87 -10.43 51.36
CA ASP A 208 -31.10 -9.40 52.35
C ASP A 208 -32.57 -8.91 52.31
N ALA A 209 -33.18 -8.82 51.11
CA ALA A 209 -34.60 -8.50 50.95
C ALA A 209 -35.55 -9.63 51.40
N GLU A 210 -35.22 -10.89 51.10
CA GLU A 210 -35.97 -12.06 51.57
C GLU A 210 -35.91 -12.20 53.10
N GLU A 211 -34.78 -11.85 53.73
CA GLU A 211 -34.63 -11.80 55.19
C GLU A 211 -35.43 -10.66 55.81
N ALA A 212 -35.39 -9.46 55.21
CA ALA A 212 -36.18 -8.32 55.66
C ALA A 212 -37.70 -8.56 55.55
N ASP A 213 -38.18 -9.21 54.47
CA ASP A 213 -39.59 -9.55 54.31
C ASP A 213 -40.05 -10.59 55.35
N LYS A 214 -39.19 -11.57 55.68
CA LYS A 214 -39.45 -12.53 56.76
C LYS A 214 -39.52 -11.85 58.13
N GLU A 215 -38.61 -10.93 58.43
CA GLU A 215 -38.65 -10.15 59.67
C GLU A 215 -39.89 -9.25 59.74
N LEU A 216 -40.30 -8.65 58.63
CA LEU A 216 -41.49 -7.80 58.57
C LEU A 216 -42.78 -8.62 58.76
N ARG A 217 -42.88 -9.79 58.13
CA ARG A 217 -43.98 -10.75 58.35
C ARG A 217 -44.01 -11.27 59.79
N ALA A 218 -42.86 -11.55 60.39
CA ALA A 218 -42.78 -11.96 61.80
C ALA A 218 -43.28 -10.85 62.73
N LYS A 219 -42.87 -9.59 62.50
CA LYS A 219 -43.35 -8.43 63.28
C LYS A 219 -44.85 -8.16 63.07
N MET A 220 -45.39 -8.38 61.87
CA MET A 220 -46.82 -8.27 61.60
C MET A 220 -47.63 -9.41 62.26
N ALA A 221 -47.06 -10.61 62.35
CA ALA A 221 -47.68 -11.72 63.06
C ALA A 221 -47.66 -11.51 64.59
N GLU A 222 -46.59 -10.92 65.14
CA GLU A 222 -46.49 -10.56 66.56
C GLU A 222 -47.40 -9.37 66.92
N ALA A 223 -47.62 -8.42 66.02
CA ALA A 223 -48.59 -7.33 66.18
C ALA A 223 -50.06 -7.76 65.97
N GLY A 224 -50.30 -9.00 65.53
CA GLY A 224 -51.60 -9.53 65.13
C GLY A 224 -52.32 -10.38 66.18
N THR A 225 -52.32 -9.97 67.46
CA THR A 225 -53.19 -10.59 68.50
C THR A 225 -53.86 -9.55 69.41
N THR A 226 -54.52 -8.54 68.84
CA THR A 226 -55.64 -7.85 69.52
C THR A 226 -56.60 -7.25 68.49
N ALA A 227 -57.63 -8.00 68.09
CA ALA A 227 -58.99 -7.52 67.79
C ALA A 227 -59.80 -8.68 67.18
N ILE A 228 -60.55 -9.36 68.04
CA ILE A 228 -61.72 -10.15 67.64
C ILE A 228 -62.92 -9.20 67.58
N ASP A 229 -63.73 -9.39 66.53
CA ASP A 229 -65.10 -8.93 66.31
C ASP A 229 -65.42 -7.43 66.18
N ARG A 230 -65.73 -7.02 64.94
CA ARG A 230 -67.00 -6.35 64.64
C ARG A 230 -67.41 -6.57 63.20
N ALA A 231 -68.57 -7.20 63.04
CA ALA A 231 -69.32 -7.28 61.80
C ALA A 231 -69.93 -5.91 61.43
N ASP A 232 -70.12 -5.76 60.12
CA ASP A 232 -71.10 -4.90 59.42
C ASP A 232 -70.84 -3.39 59.35
N ASP A 233 -70.50 -2.89 58.15
CA ASP A 233 -71.34 -2.00 57.34
C ASP A 233 -70.54 -1.29 56.21
N GLY A 234 -71.17 -1.12 55.04
CA GLY A 234 -70.86 -0.04 54.10
C GLY A 234 -69.76 -0.27 53.05
N GLY A 235 -70.16 -0.46 51.79
CA GLY A 235 -69.26 -0.60 50.65
C GLY A 235 -68.55 0.69 50.22
N GLU A 236 -67.43 0.50 49.52
CA GLU A 236 -67.07 1.17 48.25
C GLU A 236 -65.74 0.57 47.76
N GLY A 237 -65.78 -0.05 46.57
CA GLY A 237 -64.61 -0.67 45.95
C GLY A 237 -63.67 0.38 45.38
N VAL A 238 -62.38 0.26 45.69
CA VAL A 238 -61.29 0.96 45.01
C VAL A 238 -60.41 -0.12 44.35
N PRO A 239 -60.13 -0.03 43.04
CA PRO A 239 -59.48 -1.12 42.30
C PRO A 239 -57.97 -1.17 42.57
N ASP A 240 -57.46 -2.40 42.67
CA ASP A 240 -56.06 -2.75 42.79
C ASP A 240 -55.30 -2.43 41.49
N ILE A 241 -54.18 -1.72 41.58
CA ILE A 241 -53.42 -1.13 40.46
C ILE A 241 -52.18 -1.96 40.08
N LEU A 242 -52.02 -3.16 40.63
CA LEU A 242 -50.77 -3.92 40.54
C LEU A 242 -50.78 -5.16 39.64
N GLU A 243 -51.87 -5.44 38.92
CA GLU A 243 -51.89 -6.53 37.94
C GLU A 243 -52.28 -6.00 36.56
N GLU A 244 -51.27 -5.59 35.78
CA GLU A 244 -51.21 -5.73 34.32
C GLU A 244 -49.99 -4.97 33.79
N LYS A 245 -48.84 -5.64 33.71
CA LYS A 245 -47.83 -5.53 32.63
C LYS A 245 -46.96 -6.78 32.63
N GLU A 246 -47.51 -7.87 32.09
CA GLU A 246 -46.67 -8.84 31.40
C GLU A 246 -46.16 -8.15 30.13
N ASP A 247 -44.97 -7.57 30.18
CA ASP A 247 -44.29 -7.09 28.98
C ASP A 247 -43.84 -8.33 28.18
N GLU A 248 -44.51 -8.55 27.04
CA GLU A 248 -44.12 -9.50 26.02
C GLU A 248 -42.67 -9.28 25.58
N ASP A 249 -41.90 -10.36 25.59
CA ASP A 249 -40.56 -10.45 25.03
C ASP A 249 -40.50 -9.94 23.58
N LEU A 250 -39.95 -8.74 23.37
CA LEU A 250 -39.42 -8.32 22.09
C LEU A 250 -38.00 -8.88 21.93
N ILE A 251 -37.93 -10.04 21.27
CA ILE A 251 -36.70 -10.60 20.71
C ILE A 251 -36.26 -9.72 19.52
N PHE A 252 -35.03 -9.21 19.58
CA PHE A 252 -34.20 -8.87 18.41
C PHE A 252 -32.97 -9.79 18.40
#